data_AF-A0A4Y2GGL9-F1
#
_entry.id   AF-A0A4Y2GGL9-F1
#
_cell.length_a   1.000
_cell.length_b   1.000
_cell.length_c   1.000
_cell.angle_alpha   90.00
_cell.angle_beta   90.00
_cell.angle_gamma   90.00
#
_symmetry.space_group_name_H-M   'P 1'
#
loop_
_entity.id
_entity.type
_entity.pdbx_description
1 polymer ?
#
loop_
_entity_poly.entity_id
_entity_poly.type
_entity_poly.pdbx_seq_one_letter_code
_entity_poly.pdbx_strand_id
1 'polypeptide(L)'
;MKNPLNNFPAHTEKEKAEIIANHFETQFKLNNFGTASTENTVSKSIEKFFTRSPTPTYEKVKASKIADYLKKIKKAPGIDNIANKMLKNLPLKIILKLANLYNYMFKLNHFPGCWKTARILPILKPGKDPTQPISYRPISLLLTLSKLSKKIILNRYIKHANKVRIPIPQQFGFTPQLSTTHQLLRVTEHILEGKSANLATATIFLDIAKAFDKHCPEIKIYNTPVPWKKEIKYLGVILDRNLTFRPHLNHIKDKYNKAFRAQYSLICRNSRLSIQNKLLIYQAYLRPILTYASPVWAFTAKSNFNIIQVLENKTIRMIMQADWYIRNVDIRKSTNIPSLKNFIIKLSDKFYNNLSQIDNTAISKIPSYDSSHEKFRKRPRAILCT
;
A
#
# COMPACT_ATOMS: atom_id res chain seq x y z
N MET A 1 -2.93 26.30 12.34
CA MET A 1 -3.31 26.15 10.92
C MET A 1 -3.33 27.53 10.32
N LYS A 2 -2.79 27.76 9.12
CA LYS A 2 -2.92 29.05 8.42
C LYS A 2 -4.08 28.98 7.43
N ASN A 3 -4.86 30.05 7.33
CA ASN A 3 -5.92 30.16 6.34
C ASN A 3 -5.29 30.41 4.94
N PRO A 4 -5.61 29.62 3.90
CA PRO A 4 -5.03 29.79 2.56
C PRO A 4 -5.27 31.15 1.90
N LEU A 5 -6.34 31.88 2.29
CA LEU A 5 -6.74 33.12 1.62
C LEU A 5 -5.98 34.36 2.14
N ASN A 6 -5.67 34.40 3.44
CA ASN A 6 -5.09 35.57 4.11
C ASN A 6 -3.85 35.25 4.96
N ASN A 7 -3.41 33.98 4.99
CA ASN A 7 -2.23 33.47 5.71
C ASN A 7 -2.24 33.67 7.24
N PHE A 8 -3.32 34.20 7.82
CA PHE A 8 -3.46 34.37 9.27
C PHE A 8 -3.64 33.01 9.98
N PRO A 9 -3.14 32.88 11.22
CA PRO A 9 -3.32 31.66 12.00
C PRO A 9 -4.76 31.53 12.52
N ALA A 10 -5.33 30.33 12.43
CA ALA A 10 -6.52 29.98 13.18
C ALA A 10 -6.19 29.75 14.67
N HIS A 11 -6.96 30.41 15.53
CA HIS A 11 -6.80 30.42 16.98
C HIS A 11 -7.62 29.30 17.62
N THR A 12 -8.89 29.11 17.22
CA THR A 12 -9.75 28.04 17.77
C THR A 12 -9.64 26.72 17.01
N GLU A 13 -10.00 25.60 17.67
CA GLU A 13 -10.09 24.29 16.99
C GLU A 13 -11.19 24.25 15.92
N LYS A 14 -12.24 25.07 16.08
CA LYS A 14 -13.34 25.19 15.10
C LYS A 14 -12.82 25.81 13.79
N GLU A 15 -12.14 26.94 13.85
CA GLU A 15 -11.50 27.58 12.69
C GLU A 15 -10.50 26.63 12.00
N LYS A 16 -9.70 25.89 12.77
CA LYS A 16 -8.75 24.91 12.23
C LYS A 16 -9.48 23.81 11.44
N ALA A 17 -10.62 23.33 11.95
CA ALA A 17 -11.44 22.34 11.27
C ALA A 17 -12.11 22.89 10.01
N GLU A 18 -12.64 24.12 10.06
CA GLU A 18 -13.27 24.80 8.92
C GLU A 18 -12.27 25.06 7.77
N ILE A 19 -11.06 25.54 8.08
CA ILE A 19 -9.99 25.72 7.07
C ILE A 19 -9.65 24.39 6.38
N ILE A 20 -9.55 23.30 7.14
CA ILE A 20 -9.29 21.97 6.59
C ILE A 20 -10.47 21.48 5.74
N ALA A 21 -11.71 21.71 6.18
CA ALA A 21 -12.92 21.30 5.47
C ALA A 21 -13.05 22.02 4.12
N ASN A 22 -12.94 23.35 4.12
CA ASN A 22 -12.97 24.18 2.92
C ASN A 22 -11.86 23.79 1.94
N HIS A 23 -10.65 23.52 2.46
CA HIS A 23 -9.56 23.02 1.64
C HIS A 23 -9.91 21.69 0.97
N PHE A 24 -10.40 20.69 1.72
CA PHE A 24 -10.79 19.39 1.15
C PHE A 24 -11.98 19.49 0.17
N GLU A 25 -12.89 20.45 0.34
CA GLU A 25 -13.99 20.70 -0.59
C GLU A 25 -13.49 21.24 -1.93
N THR A 26 -12.65 22.28 -1.94
CA THR A 26 -12.07 22.84 -3.18
C THR A 26 -11.32 21.79 -4.00
N GLN A 27 -10.79 20.81 -3.29
CA GLN A 27 -10.04 19.66 -3.76
C GLN A 27 -10.91 18.68 -4.57
N PHE A 28 -12.18 18.47 -4.23
CA PHE A 28 -13.08 17.47 -4.84
C PHE A 28 -13.77 17.93 -6.15
N LYS A 29 -13.37 19.06 -6.75
CA LYS A 29 -14.04 19.63 -7.93
C LYS A 29 -13.87 18.77 -9.19
N LEU A 30 -14.90 18.80 -10.06
CA LEU A 30 -14.84 18.14 -11.36
C LEU A 30 -13.75 18.77 -12.25
N ASN A 31 -13.09 17.95 -13.06
CA ASN A 31 -12.07 18.40 -14.01
C ASN A 31 -12.68 18.55 -15.41
N ASN A 32 -12.68 19.76 -15.96
CA ASN A 32 -13.21 20.06 -17.31
C ASN A 32 -12.19 19.70 -18.42
N PHE A 33 -11.58 18.51 -18.36
CA PHE A 33 -10.67 18.00 -19.41
C PHE A 33 -11.40 17.06 -20.40
N GLY A 34 -12.74 17.06 -20.38
CA GLY A 34 -13.55 16.27 -21.29
C GLY A 34 -13.52 16.81 -22.72
N THR A 35 -13.80 15.93 -23.67
CA THR A 35 -14.06 16.30 -25.07
C THR A 35 -15.53 16.00 -25.37
N ALA A 36 -16.22 16.90 -26.07
CA ALA A 36 -17.67 16.80 -26.30
C ALA A 36 -18.10 15.44 -26.91
N SER A 37 -17.28 14.86 -27.79
CA SER A 37 -17.51 13.51 -28.35
C SER A 37 -17.50 12.41 -27.27
N THR A 38 -16.57 12.46 -26.33
CA THR A 38 -16.48 11.50 -25.21
C THR A 38 -17.65 11.68 -24.26
N GLU A 39 -18.00 12.92 -23.92
CA GLU A 39 -19.13 13.24 -23.03
C GLU A 39 -20.45 12.76 -23.63
N ASN A 40 -20.71 13.05 -24.92
CA ASN A 40 -21.87 12.55 -25.65
C ASN A 40 -21.95 11.02 -25.67
N THR A 41 -20.81 10.32 -25.81
CA THR A 41 -20.75 8.85 -25.80
C THR A 41 -21.08 8.28 -24.41
N VAL A 42 -20.60 8.95 -23.35
CA VAL A 42 -20.89 8.59 -21.96
C VAL A 42 -22.37 8.84 -21.64
N SER A 43 -22.92 10.00 -21.99
CA SER A 43 -24.34 10.34 -21.76
C SER A 43 -25.28 9.33 -22.43
N LYS A 44 -25.08 9.03 -23.72
CA LYS A 44 -25.86 8.00 -24.44
C LYS A 44 -25.77 6.62 -23.77
N SER A 45 -24.60 6.27 -23.22
CA SER A 45 -24.41 5.01 -22.50
C SER A 45 -25.14 4.97 -21.15
N ILE A 46 -25.22 6.12 -20.46
CA ILE A 46 -25.93 6.29 -19.19
C ILE A 46 -27.46 6.24 -19.42
N GLU A 47 -27.97 6.93 -20.44
CA GLU A 47 -29.39 6.89 -20.84
C GLU A 47 -29.81 5.45 -21.21
N LYS A 48 -29.00 4.75 -22.01
CA LYS A 48 -29.21 3.33 -22.34
C LYS A 48 -29.16 2.40 -21.12
N PHE A 49 -28.45 2.79 -20.06
CA PHE A 49 -28.43 2.04 -18.81
C PHE A 49 -29.71 2.29 -17.98
N PHE A 50 -30.15 3.54 -17.84
CA PHE A 50 -31.36 3.88 -17.09
C PHE A 50 -32.66 3.40 -17.74
N THR A 51 -32.71 3.36 -19.08
CA THR A 51 -33.86 2.84 -19.84
C THR A 51 -33.97 1.31 -19.81
N ARG A 52 -32.95 0.59 -19.33
CA ARG A 52 -32.96 -0.87 -19.27
C ARG A 52 -33.70 -1.35 -18.02
N SER A 53 -34.68 -2.25 -18.20
CA SER A 53 -35.37 -2.88 -17.09
C SER A 53 -34.38 -3.65 -16.17
N PRO A 54 -34.49 -3.52 -14.83
CA PRO A 54 -33.63 -4.24 -13.91
C PRO A 54 -33.78 -5.76 -14.10
N THR A 55 -32.66 -6.50 -14.11
CA THR A 55 -32.72 -7.96 -14.08
C THR A 55 -33.41 -8.43 -12.80
N PRO A 56 -34.48 -9.24 -12.86
CA PRO A 56 -35.27 -9.61 -11.68
C PRO A 56 -34.52 -10.52 -10.71
N THR A 57 -33.45 -11.18 -11.17
CA THR A 57 -32.65 -12.13 -10.42
C THR A 57 -31.35 -11.52 -9.89
N TYR A 58 -31.20 -11.52 -8.55
CA TYR A 58 -29.94 -11.15 -7.88
C TYR A 58 -29.61 -12.15 -6.76
N GLU A 59 -28.32 -12.36 -6.51
CA GLU A 59 -27.88 -13.21 -5.39
C GLU A 59 -28.38 -12.60 -4.06
N LYS A 60 -29.11 -13.34 -3.23
CA LYS A 60 -29.49 -12.87 -1.88
C LYS A 60 -28.29 -12.89 -0.92
N VAL A 61 -28.18 -11.88 -0.06
CA VAL A 61 -27.22 -11.84 1.04
C VAL A 61 -27.66 -12.84 2.11
N LYS A 62 -26.83 -13.85 2.36
CA LYS A 62 -27.03 -14.82 3.46
C LYS A 62 -26.58 -14.21 4.80
N ALA A 63 -27.31 -14.50 5.87
CA ALA A 63 -26.97 -14.05 7.23
C ALA A 63 -25.59 -14.54 7.72
N SER A 64 -25.16 -15.74 7.31
CA SER A 64 -23.81 -16.26 7.59
C SER A 64 -22.70 -15.34 7.07
N LYS A 65 -22.81 -14.86 5.81
CA LYS A 65 -21.85 -13.91 5.22
C LYS A 65 -21.74 -12.61 6.02
N ILE A 66 -22.82 -12.19 6.67
CA ILE A 66 -22.83 -11.02 7.56
C ILE A 66 -22.12 -11.36 8.88
N ALA A 67 -22.50 -12.44 9.55
CA ALA A 67 -21.87 -12.89 10.80
C ALA A 67 -20.34 -13.06 10.64
N ASP A 68 -19.89 -13.68 9.55
CA ASP A 68 -18.46 -13.87 9.25
C ASP A 68 -17.72 -12.54 9.05
N TYR A 69 -18.36 -11.56 8.41
CA TYR A 69 -17.79 -10.22 8.28
C TYR A 69 -17.70 -9.54 9.64
N LEU A 70 -18.79 -9.54 10.42
CA LEU A 70 -18.88 -8.90 11.74
C LEU A 70 -17.80 -9.42 12.71
N LYS A 71 -17.60 -10.75 12.79
CA LYS A 71 -16.53 -11.38 13.56
C LYS A 71 -15.13 -10.83 13.20
N LYS A 72 -14.88 -10.58 11.91
CA LYS A 72 -13.57 -10.16 11.37
C LYS A 72 -13.31 -8.64 11.42
N ILE A 73 -14.24 -7.81 11.93
CA ILE A 73 -14.06 -6.35 11.92
C ILE A 73 -12.96 -5.89 12.88
N LYS A 74 -12.10 -4.98 12.39
CA LYS A 74 -11.03 -4.29 13.13
C LYS A 74 -10.96 -2.77 12.83
N LYS A 75 -11.97 -2.18 12.18
CA LYS A 75 -11.94 -0.78 11.68
C LYS A 75 -12.51 0.21 12.69
N ALA A 76 -12.06 1.46 12.71
CA ALA A 76 -12.67 2.50 13.55
C ALA A 76 -14.18 2.69 13.24
N PRO A 77 -15.01 3.00 14.25
CA PRO A 77 -16.46 3.24 14.09
C PRO A 77 -16.74 4.50 13.26
N GLY A 78 -17.99 4.65 12.81
CA GLY A 78 -18.45 5.82 12.07
C GLY A 78 -18.87 6.96 13.00
N ILE A 79 -19.72 7.85 12.48
CA ILE A 79 -20.41 8.90 13.25
C ILE A 79 -21.52 8.33 14.16
N ASP A 80 -21.97 7.11 13.87
CA ASP A 80 -22.93 6.33 14.65
C ASP A 80 -22.38 5.89 16.03
N ASN A 81 -21.07 6.02 16.25
CA ASN A 81 -20.34 5.59 17.46
C ASN A 81 -20.55 4.11 17.86
N ILE A 82 -21.18 3.28 17.00
CA ILE A 82 -21.41 1.86 17.24
C ILE A 82 -20.06 1.12 17.19
N ALA A 83 -19.57 0.71 18.36
CA ALA A 83 -18.29 0.04 18.50
C ALA A 83 -18.30 -1.37 17.88
N ASN A 84 -17.15 -1.79 17.35
CA ASN A 84 -16.98 -3.15 16.79
C ASN A 84 -17.33 -4.27 17.78
N LYS A 85 -17.13 -4.05 19.09
CA LYS A 85 -17.46 -5.01 20.14
C LYS A 85 -18.98 -5.27 20.18
N MET A 86 -19.79 -4.23 20.04
CA MET A 86 -21.25 -4.33 19.95
C MET A 86 -21.66 -5.12 18.70
N LEU A 87 -21.07 -4.77 17.55
CA LEU A 87 -21.36 -5.43 16.26
C LEU A 87 -20.96 -6.91 16.22
N LYS A 88 -19.90 -7.31 16.94
CA LYS A 88 -19.49 -8.71 17.08
C LYS A 88 -20.42 -9.53 17.96
N ASN A 89 -21.07 -8.89 18.92
CA ASN A 89 -21.94 -9.51 19.91
C ASN A 89 -23.43 -9.38 19.55
N LEU A 90 -23.77 -9.08 18.29
CA LEU A 90 -25.17 -8.97 17.86
C LEU A 90 -25.88 -10.33 17.92
N PRO A 91 -27.08 -10.41 18.55
CA PRO A 91 -27.91 -11.60 18.50
C PRO A 91 -28.27 -12.03 17.07
N LEU A 92 -28.42 -13.35 16.86
CA LEU A 92 -28.77 -13.93 15.55
C LEU A 92 -30.03 -13.30 14.94
N LYS A 93 -31.05 -13.00 15.75
CA LYS A 93 -32.27 -12.29 15.34
C LYS A 93 -31.98 -10.93 14.67
N ILE A 94 -30.97 -10.19 15.13
CA ILE A 94 -30.56 -8.92 14.53
C ILE A 94 -29.76 -9.16 13.25
N ILE A 95 -28.88 -10.18 13.20
CA ILE A 95 -28.14 -10.55 11.99
C ILE A 95 -29.09 -10.95 10.85
N LEU A 96 -30.18 -11.68 11.17
CA LEU A 96 -31.24 -12.01 10.22
C LEU A 96 -31.98 -10.75 9.73
N LYS A 97 -32.38 -9.83 10.62
CA LYS A 97 -32.97 -8.54 10.22
C LYS A 97 -32.03 -7.71 9.34
N LEU A 98 -30.72 -7.69 9.62
CA LEU A 98 -29.72 -7.04 8.78
C LEU A 98 -29.61 -7.70 7.40
N ALA A 99 -29.68 -9.03 7.30
CA ALA A 99 -29.71 -9.72 6.01
C ALA A 99 -30.90 -9.27 5.16
N ASN A 100 -32.08 -9.20 5.77
CA ASN A 100 -33.28 -8.70 5.11
C ASN A 100 -33.12 -7.24 4.67
N LEU A 101 -32.59 -6.35 5.53
CA LEU A 101 -32.30 -4.96 5.18
C LEU A 101 -31.40 -4.83 3.94
N TYR A 102 -30.26 -5.54 3.88
CA TYR A 102 -29.41 -5.51 2.68
C TYR A 102 -30.12 -6.09 1.45
N ASN A 103 -30.95 -7.13 1.60
CA ASN A 103 -31.73 -7.67 0.49
C ASN A 103 -32.79 -6.69 -0.02
N TYR A 104 -33.46 -5.93 0.87
CA TYR A 104 -34.37 -4.85 0.45
C TYR A 104 -33.64 -3.71 -0.25
N MET A 105 -32.44 -3.32 0.20
CA MET A 105 -31.61 -2.33 -0.52
C MET A 105 -31.33 -2.75 -1.97
N PHE A 106 -31.03 -4.04 -2.20
CA PHE A 106 -30.86 -4.58 -3.55
C PHE A 106 -32.18 -4.71 -4.31
N LYS A 107 -33.29 -5.11 -3.66
CA LYS A 107 -34.61 -5.22 -4.30
C LYS A 107 -35.14 -3.86 -4.79
N LEU A 108 -34.91 -2.81 -4.00
CA LEU A 108 -35.44 -1.46 -4.22
C LEU A 108 -34.43 -0.55 -4.97
N ASN A 109 -33.26 -1.07 -5.34
CA ASN A 109 -32.14 -0.30 -5.90
C ASN A 109 -31.74 0.94 -5.07
N HIS A 110 -32.03 0.93 -3.76
CA HIS A 110 -31.88 2.09 -2.88
C HIS A 110 -30.73 1.91 -1.89
N PHE A 111 -29.80 2.86 -1.87
CA PHE A 111 -28.72 2.94 -0.87
C PHE A 111 -28.99 4.09 0.12
N PRO A 112 -29.17 3.81 1.43
CA PRO A 112 -29.57 4.81 2.42
C PRO A 112 -28.67 6.05 2.46
N GLY A 113 -29.27 7.25 2.48
CA GLY A 113 -28.55 8.52 2.54
C GLY A 113 -27.60 8.62 3.74
N CYS A 114 -28.06 8.25 4.93
CA CYS A 114 -27.26 8.24 6.16
C CYS A 114 -26.04 7.29 6.10
N TRP A 115 -26.02 6.32 5.19
CA TRP A 115 -24.88 5.43 4.97
C TRP A 115 -23.88 6.00 3.95
N LYS A 116 -24.21 7.07 3.24
CA LYS A 116 -23.29 7.82 2.36
C LYS A 116 -22.41 8.78 3.19
N THR A 117 -22.96 9.34 4.27
CA THR A 117 -22.28 10.24 5.22
C THR A 117 -21.06 9.58 5.89
N ALA A 118 -19.98 10.34 6.07
CA ALA A 118 -18.76 9.90 6.74
C ALA A 118 -18.16 11.04 7.58
N ARG A 119 -17.60 10.72 8.75
CA ARG A 119 -16.78 11.66 9.53
C ARG A 119 -15.39 11.75 8.89
N ILE A 120 -14.95 12.94 8.46
CA ILE A 120 -13.60 13.14 7.91
C ILE A 120 -12.62 13.32 9.07
N LEU A 121 -11.56 12.52 9.10
CA LEU A 121 -10.44 12.66 10.03
C LEU A 121 -9.19 13.09 9.25
N PRO A 122 -8.66 14.31 9.43
CA PRO A 122 -7.44 14.75 8.77
C PRO A 122 -6.21 14.05 9.37
N ILE A 123 -5.39 13.40 8.54
CA ILE A 123 -4.12 12.79 8.96
C ILE A 123 -2.94 13.48 8.26
N LEU A 124 -1.99 13.98 9.05
CA LEU A 124 -0.78 14.65 8.55
C LEU A 124 0.06 13.72 7.65
N LYS A 125 0.48 14.22 6.48
CA LYS A 125 1.42 13.55 5.57
C LYS A 125 2.81 13.54 6.23
N PRO A 126 3.51 12.38 6.31
CA PRO A 126 4.81 12.30 6.98
C PRO A 126 5.83 13.32 6.43
N GLY A 127 6.43 14.11 7.32
CA GLY A 127 7.44 15.10 6.95
C GLY A 127 6.89 16.33 6.21
N LYS A 128 5.61 16.65 6.35
CA LYS A 128 5.00 17.90 5.85
C LYS A 128 4.63 18.82 7.01
N ASP A 129 4.59 20.12 6.72
CA ASP A 129 4.35 21.20 7.68
C ASP A 129 2.92 21.12 8.27
N PRO A 130 2.74 20.92 9.60
CA PRO A 130 1.42 20.84 10.22
C PRO A 130 0.64 22.17 10.22
N THR A 131 1.27 23.30 9.89
CA THR A 131 0.56 24.58 9.80
C THR A 131 -0.27 24.73 8.53
N GLN A 132 -0.04 23.90 7.52
CA GLN A 132 -0.65 24.02 6.18
C GLN A 132 -1.72 22.94 5.91
N PRO A 133 -2.92 23.29 5.41
CA PRO A 133 -3.99 22.30 5.21
C PRO A 133 -3.66 21.26 4.13
N ILE A 134 -2.89 21.64 3.10
CA ILE A 134 -2.37 20.74 2.05
C ILE A 134 -1.47 19.62 2.60
N SER A 135 -0.95 19.76 3.82
CA SER A 135 -0.18 18.71 4.49
C SER A 135 -1.05 17.56 5.00
N TYR A 136 -2.37 17.68 5.03
CA TYR A 136 -3.26 16.65 5.57
C TYR A 136 -3.88 15.77 4.49
N ARG A 137 -4.36 14.58 4.87
CA ARG A 137 -5.16 13.67 4.05
C ARG A 137 -6.57 13.53 4.64
N PRO A 138 -7.64 13.64 3.84
CA PRO A 138 -8.99 13.35 4.30
C PRO A 138 -9.20 11.83 4.45
N ILE A 139 -9.35 11.33 5.68
CA ILE A 139 -9.71 9.92 5.93
C ILE A 139 -11.19 9.81 6.30
N SER A 140 -12.00 9.27 5.40
CA SER A 140 -13.46 9.15 5.57
C SER A 140 -13.85 7.94 6.44
N LEU A 141 -14.30 8.20 7.67
CA LEU A 141 -14.86 7.21 8.59
C LEU A 141 -16.36 7.00 8.33
N LEU A 142 -16.67 6.16 7.34
CA LEU A 142 -18.03 5.66 7.06
C LEU A 142 -18.59 4.79 8.21
N LEU A 143 -19.92 4.69 8.34
CA LEU A 143 -20.58 3.75 9.24
C LEU A 143 -20.15 2.29 8.95
N THR A 144 -20.13 1.44 9.97
CA THR A 144 -19.65 0.06 9.81
C THR A 144 -20.59 -0.82 8.99
N LEU A 145 -21.90 -0.58 9.06
CA LEU A 145 -22.90 -1.23 8.19
C LEU A 145 -22.78 -0.76 6.72
N SER A 146 -22.46 0.52 6.49
CA SER A 146 -22.11 1.05 5.16
C SER A 146 -20.84 0.41 4.58
N LYS A 147 -19.80 0.20 5.41
CA LYS A 147 -18.58 -0.54 5.03
C LYS A 147 -18.88 -2.00 4.66
N LEU A 148 -19.90 -2.63 5.25
CA LEU A 148 -20.36 -3.99 4.93
C LEU A 148 -21.12 -4.03 3.59
N SER A 149 -22.14 -3.19 3.38
CA SER A 149 -22.85 -3.14 2.08
C SER A 149 -21.88 -2.86 0.92
N LYS A 150 -20.99 -1.87 1.07
CA LYS A 150 -19.94 -1.58 0.08
C LYS A 150 -19.02 -2.78 -0.19
N LYS A 151 -18.70 -3.60 0.83
CA LYS A 151 -17.91 -4.83 0.62
C LYS A 151 -18.70 -5.94 -0.08
N ILE A 152 -20.00 -6.08 0.17
CA ILE A 152 -20.87 -7.01 -0.55
C ILE A 152 -20.94 -6.61 -2.04
N ILE A 153 -21.20 -5.34 -2.33
CA ILE A 153 -21.22 -4.78 -3.69
C ILE A 153 -19.87 -5.01 -4.38
N LEU A 154 -18.76 -4.62 -3.74
CA LEU A 154 -17.41 -4.79 -4.28
C LEU A 154 -17.07 -6.25 -4.61
N ASN A 155 -17.45 -7.20 -3.75
CA ASN A 155 -17.20 -8.63 -3.99
C ASN A 155 -17.99 -9.13 -5.22
N ARG A 156 -19.24 -8.68 -5.42
CA ARG A 156 -20.04 -9.02 -6.60
C ARG A 156 -19.46 -8.38 -7.87
N TYR A 157 -19.10 -7.10 -7.78
CA TYR A 157 -18.46 -6.37 -8.86
C TYR A 157 -17.16 -7.04 -9.32
N ILE A 158 -16.23 -7.34 -8.40
CA ILE A 158 -14.96 -8.00 -8.75
C ILE A 158 -15.21 -9.39 -9.37
N LYS A 159 -16.15 -10.19 -8.83
CA LYS A 159 -16.50 -11.49 -9.41
C LYS A 159 -16.98 -11.36 -10.87
N HIS A 160 -17.82 -10.35 -11.15
CA HIS A 160 -18.30 -10.09 -12.51
C HIS A 160 -17.18 -9.54 -13.40
N ALA A 161 -16.48 -8.49 -12.96
CA ALA A 161 -15.40 -7.83 -13.69
C ALA A 161 -14.27 -8.79 -14.08
N ASN A 162 -13.91 -9.74 -13.21
CA ASN A 162 -12.96 -10.79 -13.53
C ASN A 162 -13.51 -11.77 -14.59
N LYS A 163 -14.79 -12.16 -14.50
CA LYS A 163 -15.44 -13.04 -15.50
C LYS A 163 -15.41 -12.41 -16.90
N VAL A 164 -15.65 -11.10 -17.00
CA VAL A 164 -15.61 -10.34 -18.27
C VAL A 164 -14.24 -9.71 -18.57
N ARG A 165 -13.18 -10.07 -17.82
CA ARG A 165 -11.79 -9.62 -18.01
C ARG A 165 -11.60 -8.09 -18.10
N ILE A 166 -12.40 -7.30 -17.35
CA ILE A 166 -12.27 -5.84 -17.29
C ILE A 166 -10.91 -5.39 -16.70
N PRO A 167 -10.39 -5.97 -15.59
CA PRO A 167 -9.09 -5.56 -15.06
C PRO A 167 -7.96 -6.01 -15.99
N ILE A 168 -7.17 -5.04 -16.48
CA ILE A 168 -5.97 -5.35 -17.28
C ILE A 168 -4.95 -6.16 -16.45
N PRO A 169 -4.22 -7.12 -17.03
CA PRO A 169 -3.26 -7.95 -16.31
C PRO A 169 -2.18 -7.16 -15.54
N GLN A 170 -1.81 -5.98 -16.07
CA GLN A 170 -0.84 -5.04 -15.50
C GLN A 170 -1.38 -4.21 -14.33
N GLN A 171 -2.66 -4.34 -13.95
CA GLN A 171 -3.25 -3.70 -12.78
C GLN A 171 -2.95 -4.53 -11.52
N PHE A 172 -1.87 -4.18 -10.80
CA PHE A 172 -1.44 -4.88 -9.59
C PHE A 172 -1.98 -4.21 -8.31
N GLY A 173 -2.32 -2.91 -8.38
CA GLY A 173 -2.90 -2.16 -7.26
C GLY A 173 -4.35 -2.56 -7.02
N PHE A 174 -4.67 -2.93 -5.77
CA PHE A 174 -6.02 -3.33 -5.31
C PHE A 174 -6.58 -4.63 -5.92
N THR A 175 -5.82 -5.33 -6.77
CA THR A 175 -6.19 -6.63 -7.32
C THR A 175 -5.92 -7.74 -6.30
N PRO A 176 -6.86 -8.69 -6.07
CA PRO A 176 -6.63 -9.84 -5.18
C PRO A 176 -5.38 -10.64 -5.58
N GLN A 177 -4.69 -11.23 -4.59
CA GLN A 177 -3.44 -12.01 -4.73
C GLN A 177 -2.22 -11.24 -5.29
N LEU A 178 -2.40 -10.14 -6.00
CA LEU A 178 -1.33 -9.27 -6.47
C LEU A 178 -0.79 -8.35 -5.35
N SER A 179 0.43 -7.86 -5.54
CA SER A 179 1.14 -7.04 -4.56
C SER A 179 2.04 -6.03 -5.27
N THR A 180 2.42 -4.96 -4.56
CA THR A 180 3.40 -3.99 -5.06
C THR A 180 4.77 -4.63 -5.32
N THR A 181 5.14 -5.68 -4.59
CA THR A 181 6.37 -6.45 -4.82
C THR A 181 6.33 -7.22 -6.14
N HIS A 182 5.20 -7.80 -6.55
CA HIS A 182 5.08 -8.45 -7.86
C HIS A 182 5.18 -7.42 -9.02
N GLN A 183 4.62 -6.22 -8.82
CA GLN A 183 4.73 -5.11 -9.77
C GLN A 183 6.16 -4.59 -9.89
N LEU A 184 6.87 -4.49 -8.76
CA LEU A 184 8.28 -4.14 -8.71
C LEU A 184 9.15 -5.18 -9.44
N LEU A 185 8.94 -6.48 -9.17
CA LEU A 185 9.62 -7.57 -9.86
C LEU A 185 9.51 -7.43 -11.39
N ARG A 186 8.28 -7.30 -11.92
CA ARG A 186 8.06 -7.17 -13.37
C ARG A 186 8.81 -5.98 -13.98
N VAL A 187 8.79 -4.82 -13.32
CA VAL A 187 9.50 -3.62 -13.80
C VAL A 187 11.01 -3.82 -13.76
N THR A 188 11.56 -4.42 -12.70
CA THR A 188 13.00 -4.70 -12.62
C THR A 188 13.46 -5.74 -13.64
N GLU A 189 12.70 -6.81 -13.85
CA GLU A 189 13.01 -7.84 -14.85
C GLU A 189 13.00 -7.26 -16.26
N HIS A 190 12.00 -6.43 -16.60
CA HIS A 190 11.92 -5.77 -17.91
C HIS A 190 13.08 -4.79 -18.18
N ILE A 191 13.52 -4.04 -17.16
CA ILE A 191 14.72 -3.18 -17.27
C ILE A 191 15.99 -4.04 -17.47
N LEU A 192 16.08 -5.19 -16.81
CA LEU A 192 17.23 -6.09 -16.92
C LEU A 192 17.25 -6.86 -18.26
N GLU A 193 16.10 -7.22 -18.81
CA GLU A 193 15.94 -7.75 -20.17
C GLU A 193 16.51 -6.78 -21.20
N GLY A 194 15.99 -5.54 -21.24
CA GLY A 194 16.44 -4.52 -22.18
C GLY A 194 17.94 -4.26 -22.05
N LYS A 195 18.46 -4.18 -20.82
CA LYS A 195 19.91 -4.06 -20.58
C LYS A 195 20.71 -5.28 -21.05
N SER A 196 20.19 -6.50 -20.91
CA SER A 196 20.84 -7.73 -21.38
C SER A 196 20.80 -7.90 -22.91
N ALA A 197 19.90 -7.19 -23.59
CA ALA A 197 19.82 -7.06 -25.04
C ALA A 197 20.55 -5.81 -25.58
N ASN A 198 21.34 -5.12 -24.75
CA ASN A 198 22.02 -3.85 -25.07
C ASN A 198 21.09 -2.71 -25.54
N LEU A 199 19.80 -2.76 -25.19
CA LEU A 199 18.79 -1.75 -25.56
C LEU A 199 18.77 -0.57 -24.58
N ALA A 200 18.65 0.64 -25.13
CA ALA A 200 18.38 1.85 -24.35
C ALA A 200 16.96 1.79 -23.75
N THR A 201 16.87 1.43 -22.47
CA THR A 201 15.58 1.27 -21.78
C THR A 201 15.21 2.52 -20.99
N ALA A 202 14.07 3.13 -21.31
CA ALA A 202 13.50 4.27 -20.58
C ALA A 202 12.24 3.85 -19.81
N THR A 203 11.96 4.52 -18.68
CA THR A 203 10.74 4.31 -17.91
C THR A 203 10.07 5.64 -17.57
N ILE A 204 8.78 5.76 -17.90
CA ILE A 204 7.98 6.96 -17.66
C ILE A 204 7.03 6.66 -16.50
N PHE A 205 7.19 7.37 -15.40
CA PHE A 205 6.34 7.24 -14.21
C PHE A 205 5.30 8.35 -14.20
N LEU A 206 4.11 8.03 -14.70
CA LEU A 206 2.95 8.89 -14.61
C LEU A 206 2.34 8.78 -13.21
N ASP A 207 2.71 9.70 -12.32
CA ASP A 207 1.88 9.98 -11.15
C ASP A 207 0.79 10.93 -11.63
N ILE A 208 -0.47 10.46 -11.67
CA ILE A 208 -1.61 11.34 -11.93
C ILE A 208 -1.64 12.32 -10.77
N ALA A 209 -1.20 13.55 -11.02
CA ALA A 209 -0.99 14.60 -10.02
C ALA A 209 -2.31 14.99 -9.36
N LYS A 210 -2.66 14.15 -8.37
CA LYS A 210 -3.82 14.14 -7.51
C LYS A 210 -5.18 14.21 -8.21
N ALA A 211 -6.04 13.27 -7.79
CA ALA A 211 -7.45 13.56 -7.59
C ALA A 211 -7.70 14.57 -6.43
N PHE A 212 -6.81 15.58 -6.25
CA PHE A 212 -6.74 16.60 -5.17
C PHE A 212 -5.55 17.62 -5.29
N ASP A 213 -5.73 18.74 -6.01
CA ASP A 213 -4.88 19.96 -6.14
C ASP A 213 -3.83 20.08 -7.27
N LYS A 214 -3.98 21.15 -8.06
CA LYS A 214 -3.25 21.46 -9.31
C LYS A 214 -1.76 21.85 -9.17
N HIS A 215 -1.14 21.96 -10.36
CA HIS A 215 0.12 22.63 -10.74
C HIS A 215 1.47 21.95 -10.46
N CYS A 216 2.04 21.36 -11.51
CA CYS A 216 3.48 21.28 -11.79
C CYS A 216 3.70 20.88 -13.27
N PRO A 217 4.39 21.69 -14.11
CA PRO A 217 4.78 21.31 -15.47
C PRO A 217 6.27 20.86 -15.56
N GLU A 218 6.71 19.97 -16.47
CA GLU A 218 6.00 18.86 -17.14
C GLU A 218 7.00 17.93 -17.90
N ILE A 219 6.50 16.94 -18.66
CA ILE A 219 7.24 15.97 -19.51
C ILE A 219 6.55 15.93 -20.90
N LYS A 220 7.22 16.26 -22.04
CA LYS A 220 6.56 16.71 -23.31
C LYS A 220 5.70 15.61 -23.96
N ILE A 221 4.50 15.43 -23.43
CA ILE A 221 3.39 14.68 -24.02
C ILE A 221 2.34 15.76 -24.29
N TYR A 222 2.18 16.14 -25.56
CA TYR A 222 1.50 17.39 -25.96
C TYR A 222 2.20 18.69 -25.45
N ASN A 223 3.51 18.85 -25.76
CA ASN A 223 4.26 20.13 -25.75
C ASN A 223 4.93 20.74 -24.47
N THR A 224 5.29 20.02 -23.39
CA THR A 224 5.67 20.63 -22.06
C THR A 224 6.84 19.90 -21.26
N PRO A 225 8.05 20.45 -20.92
CA PRO A 225 9.34 19.66 -21.03
C PRO A 225 10.11 18.99 -19.83
N VAL A 226 10.37 17.66 -19.97
CA VAL A 226 11.73 17.10 -20.23
C VAL A 226 12.80 16.86 -19.13
N PRO A 227 12.56 16.64 -17.82
CA PRO A 227 13.64 16.37 -16.85
C PRO A 227 13.91 14.87 -16.61
N TRP A 228 14.90 14.27 -17.29
CA TRP A 228 15.45 12.93 -17.00
C TRP A 228 15.97 12.82 -15.56
N LYS A 229 15.72 11.71 -14.86
CA LYS A 229 16.22 11.46 -13.50
C LYS A 229 17.07 10.19 -13.44
N LYS A 230 18.23 10.29 -12.77
CA LYS A 230 19.18 9.17 -12.56
C LYS A 230 18.67 8.14 -11.55
N GLU A 231 17.74 8.55 -10.68
CA GLU A 231 17.06 7.72 -9.70
C GLU A 231 15.59 8.15 -9.54
N ILE A 232 14.72 7.18 -9.23
CA ILE A 232 13.29 7.44 -9.03
C ILE A 232 12.68 6.51 -7.99
N LYS A 233 11.77 7.04 -7.16
CA LYS A 233 11.09 6.27 -6.12
C LYS A 233 9.77 5.72 -6.66
N TYR A 234 9.70 4.41 -6.82
CA TYR A 234 8.51 3.69 -7.28
C TYR A 234 8.06 2.66 -6.25
N LEU A 235 6.78 2.70 -5.85
CA LEU A 235 6.16 1.79 -4.87
C LEU A 235 6.95 1.62 -3.55
N GLY A 236 7.71 2.64 -3.15
CA GLY A 236 8.53 2.64 -1.92
C GLY A 236 9.98 2.19 -2.10
N VAL A 237 10.33 1.60 -3.25
CA VAL A 237 11.72 1.27 -3.65
C VAL A 237 12.31 2.42 -4.46
N ILE A 238 13.62 2.65 -4.36
CA ILE A 238 14.33 3.61 -5.22
C ILE A 238 15.06 2.82 -6.30
N LEU A 239 14.71 3.09 -7.56
CA LEU A 239 15.34 2.51 -8.74
C LEU A 239 16.39 3.50 -9.25
N ASP A 240 17.66 3.09 -9.27
CA ASP A 240 18.75 3.82 -9.91
C ASP A 240 19.00 3.30 -11.33
N ARG A 241 19.62 4.11 -12.21
CA ARG A 241 19.94 3.77 -13.62
C ARG A 241 20.53 2.37 -13.82
N ASN A 242 21.30 1.86 -12.85
CA ASN A 242 21.99 0.58 -12.95
C ASN A 242 21.38 -0.55 -12.10
N LEU A 243 20.26 -0.30 -11.41
CA LEU A 243 19.64 -1.21 -10.42
C LEU A 243 20.66 -1.74 -9.39
N THR A 244 21.56 -0.88 -8.93
CA THR A 244 22.50 -1.17 -7.83
C THR A 244 21.85 -1.07 -6.47
N PHE A 245 20.67 -0.44 -6.38
CA PHE A 245 19.88 -0.13 -5.18
C PHE A 245 20.66 0.55 -4.04
N ARG A 246 21.87 1.08 -4.29
CA ARG A 246 22.66 1.79 -3.26
C ARG A 246 21.92 3.02 -2.70
N PRO A 247 21.26 3.87 -3.53
CA PRO A 247 20.42 4.95 -3.00
C PRO A 247 19.23 4.43 -2.18
N HIS A 248 18.63 3.31 -2.59
CA HIS A 248 17.53 2.68 -1.86
C HIS A 248 17.95 2.21 -0.46
N LEU A 249 19.11 1.55 -0.36
CA LEU A 249 19.63 1.02 0.90
C LEU A 249 20.10 2.15 1.84
N ASN A 250 20.63 3.25 1.30
CA ASN A 250 20.87 4.47 2.08
C ASN A 250 19.55 5.06 2.63
N HIS A 251 18.51 5.16 1.79
CA HIS A 251 17.19 5.62 2.23
C HIS A 251 16.56 4.70 3.29
N ILE A 252 16.73 3.37 3.16
CA ILE A 252 16.33 2.39 4.18
C ILE A 252 17.11 2.63 5.48
N LYS A 253 18.44 2.81 5.43
CA LYS A 253 19.29 3.10 6.58
C LYS A 253 18.82 4.35 7.34
N ASP A 254 18.52 5.44 6.63
CA ASP A 254 18.08 6.68 7.29
C ASP A 254 16.68 6.56 7.88
N LYS A 255 15.76 5.88 7.17
CA LYS A 255 14.42 5.57 7.68
C LYS A 255 14.50 4.65 8.92
N TYR A 256 15.38 3.65 8.89
CA TYR A 256 15.64 2.75 10.00
C TYR A 256 16.21 3.51 11.20
N ASN A 257 17.22 4.36 11.01
CA ASN A 257 17.82 5.15 12.08
C ASN A 257 16.82 6.10 12.74
N LYS A 258 15.90 6.71 11.95
CA LYS A 258 14.80 7.53 12.48
C LYS A 258 13.82 6.70 13.32
N ALA A 259 13.40 5.54 12.81
CA ALA A 259 12.52 4.61 13.53
C ALA A 259 13.17 4.03 14.80
N PHE A 260 14.46 3.67 14.74
CA PHE A 260 15.25 3.18 15.86
C PHE A 260 15.40 4.25 16.94
N ARG A 261 15.74 5.49 16.58
CA ARG A 261 15.80 6.62 17.53
C ARG A 261 14.47 6.84 18.25
N ALA A 262 13.34 6.76 17.54
CA ALA A 262 12.01 6.87 18.14
C ALA A 262 11.66 5.72 19.11
N GLN A 263 12.39 4.59 19.08
CA GLN A 263 12.23 3.46 19.99
C GLN A 263 13.45 3.28 20.92
N TYR A 264 14.37 4.24 20.94
CA TYR A 264 15.67 4.06 21.60
C TYR A 264 15.53 3.85 23.11
N SER A 265 14.64 4.60 23.77
CA SER A 265 14.33 4.45 25.19
C SER A 265 13.80 3.06 25.58
N LEU A 266 13.21 2.32 24.64
CA LEU A 266 12.70 0.97 24.87
C LEU A 266 13.75 -0.11 24.56
N ILE A 267 14.63 0.15 23.59
CA ILE A 267 15.60 -0.82 23.05
C ILE A 267 16.99 -0.72 23.73
N CYS A 268 17.33 0.42 24.31
CA CYS A 268 18.65 0.66 24.90
C CYS A 268 18.99 -0.31 26.06
N ARG A 269 20.28 -0.33 26.44
CA ARG A 269 20.79 -1.15 27.55
C ARG A 269 20.01 -0.92 28.84
N ASN A 270 19.81 0.34 29.21
CA ASN A 270 19.17 0.78 30.46
C ASN A 270 17.64 0.56 30.51
N SER A 271 17.01 0.15 29.40
CA SER A 271 15.58 -0.15 29.38
C SER A 271 15.27 -1.40 30.20
N ARG A 272 14.32 -1.29 31.14
CA ARG A 272 13.82 -2.38 31.99
C ARG A 272 12.99 -3.45 31.25
N LEU A 273 12.75 -3.29 29.94
CA LEU A 273 12.02 -4.30 29.16
C LEU A 273 12.81 -5.61 29.08
N SER A 274 12.09 -6.73 29.14
CA SER A 274 12.67 -8.05 28.91
C SER A 274 13.31 -8.14 27.52
N ILE A 275 14.34 -8.96 27.41
CA ILE A 275 15.02 -9.31 26.16
C ILE A 275 14.00 -9.70 25.07
N GLN A 276 13.03 -10.55 25.41
CA GLN A 276 12.01 -11.04 24.47
C GLN A 276 11.16 -9.88 23.93
N ASN A 277 10.75 -8.94 24.77
CA ASN A 277 9.98 -7.76 24.35
C ASN A 277 10.81 -6.82 23.48
N LYS A 278 12.09 -6.60 23.80
CA LYS A 278 13.01 -5.82 22.96
C LYS A 278 13.21 -6.48 21.58
N LEU A 279 13.37 -7.80 21.53
CA LEU A 279 13.46 -8.56 20.29
C LEU A 279 12.15 -8.53 19.48
N LEU A 280 10.99 -8.57 20.14
CA LEU A 280 9.68 -8.43 19.51
C LEU A 280 9.52 -7.05 18.85
N ILE A 281 9.93 -5.95 19.51
CA ILE A 281 9.97 -4.61 18.90
C ILE A 281 10.86 -4.61 17.66
N TYR A 282 12.05 -5.22 17.72
CA TYR A 282 12.92 -5.36 16.56
C TYR A 282 12.24 -6.14 15.41
N GLN A 283 11.64 -7.30 15.69
CA GLN A 283 11.02 -8.16 14.68
C GLN A 283 9.74 -7.55 14.07
N ALA A 284 8.91 -6.89 14.88
CA ALA A 284 7.60 -6.38 14.46
C ALA A 284 7.64 -4.98 13.84
N TYR A 285 8.59 -4.13 14.25
CA TYR A 285 8.65 -2.73 13.82
C TYR A 285 9.89 -2.39 12.98
N LEU A 286 11.09 -2.80 13.42
CA LEU A 286 12.34 -2.39 12.79
C LEU A 286 12.73 -3.27 11.59
N ARG A 287 12.64 -4.60 11.73
CA ARG A 287 12.97 -5.56 10.66
C ARG A 287 12.14 -5.33 9.38
N PRO A 288 10.82 -5.08 9.43
CA PRO A 288 10.03 -4.81 8.22
C PRO A 288 10.48 -3.58 7.42
N ILE A 289 11.16 -2.61 8.05
CA ILE A 289 11.77 -1.47 7.35
C ILE A 289 12.95 -1.93 6.50
N LEU A 290 13.74 -2.89 6.99
CA LEU A 290 14.90 -3.46 6.29
C LEU A 290 14.52 -4.48 5.20
N THR A 291 13.37 -5.16 5.32
CA THR A 291 13.00 -6.29 4.46
C THR A 291 11.85 -6.00 3.49
N TYR A 292 11.33 -4.77 3.46
CA TYR A 292 10.28 -4.40 2.51
C TYR A 292 10.76 -4.55 1.06
N ALA A 293 10.01 -5.29 0.24
CA ALA A 293 10.33 -5.62 -1.15
C ALA A 293 11.70 -6.31 -1.37
N SER A 294 12.28 -6.93 -0.33
CA SER A 294 13.59 -7.59 -0.43
C SER A 294 13.71 -8.68 -1.51
N PRO A 295 12.67 -9.46 -1.88
CA PRO A 295 12.80 -10.39 -3.01
C PRO A 295 13.16 -9.72 -4.34
N VAL A 296 12.91 -8.42 -4.49
CA VAL A 296 13.21 -7.65 -5.70
C VAL A 296 14.61 -7.05 -5.66
N TRP A 297 15.05 -6.46 -4.55
CA TRP A 297 16.35 -5.74 -4.50
C TRP A 297 17.48 -6.51 -3.82
N ALA A 298 17.26 -7.64 -3.15
CA ALA A 298 18.31 -8.28 -2.35
C ALA A 298 19.48 -8.87 -3.15
N PHE A 299 19.35 -9.03 -4.47
CA PHE A 299 20.42 -9.49 -5.37
C PHE A 299 21.59 -8.50 -5.54
N THR A 300 21.59 -7.38 -4.78
CA THR A 300 22.66 -6.38 -4.73
C THR A 300 24.03 -6.96 -4.32
N ALA A 301 25.10 -6.28 -4.72
CA ALA A 301 26.45 -6.57 -4.27
C ALA A 301 26.57 -6.63 -2.73
N LYS A 302 27.42 -7.55 -2.24
CA LYS A 302 27.65 -7.80 -0.80
C LYS A 302 28.00 -6.53 -0.01
N SER A 303 28.76 -5.61 -0.61
CA SER A 303 29.09 -4.29 -0.03
C SER A 303 27.87 -3.41 0.22
N ASN A 304 26.90 -3.40 -0.70
CA ASN A 304 25.62 -2.71 -0.53
C ASN A 304 24.76 -3.40 0.54
N PHE A 305 24.63 -4.73 0.48
CA PHE A 305 23.86 -5.50 1.48
C PHE A 305 24.39 -5.33 2.91
N ASN A 306 25.71 -5.21 3.08
CA ASN A 306 26.35 -4.97 4.38
C ASN A 306 25.83 -3.71 5.09
N ILE A 307 25.37 -2.68 4.35
CA ILE A 307 24.80 -1.45 4.92
C ILE A 307 23.64 -1.76 5.87
N ILE A 308 22.73 -2.66 5.47
CA ILE A 308 21.56 -3.06 6.29
C ILE A 308 21.89 -4.19 7.28
N GLN A 309 22.81 -5.10 6.92
CA GLN A 309 23.24 -6.17 7.82
C GLN A 309 23.95 -5.64 9.08
N VAL A 310 24.71 -4.55 8.96
CA VAL A 310 25.35 -3.86 10.09
C VAL A 310 24.33 -3.22 11.04
N LEU A 311 23.23 -2.66 10.51
CA LEU A 311 22.15 -2.08 11.34
C LEU A 311 21.45 -3.13 12.20
N GLU A 312 21.14 -4.29 11.62
CA GLU A 312 20.62 -5.43 12.37
C GLU A 312 21.61 -5.88 13.45
N ASN A 313 22.88 -6.12 13.08
CA ASN A 313 23.90 -6.61 14.03
C ASN A 313 24.07 -5.65 15.22
N LYS A 314 24.14 -4.33 14.97
CA LYS A 314 24.23 -3.30 16.02
C LYS A 314 23.00 -3.31 16.93
N THR A 315 21.80 -3.45 16.38
CA THR A 315 20.55 -3.46 17.14
C THR A 315 20.42 -4.71 18.02
N ILE A 316 20.67 -5.90 17.47
CA ILE A 316 20.62 -7.15 18.24
C ILE A 316 21.68 -7.14 19.35
N ARG A 317 22.92 -6.69 19.06
CA ARG A 317 23.97 -6.51 20.09
C ARG A 317 23.56 -5.55 21.20
N MET A 318 22.87 -4.45 20.88
CA MET A 318 22.38 -3.52 21.90
C MET A 318 21.29 -4.14 22.79
N ILE A 319 20.35 -4.88 22.20
CA ILE A 319 19.29 -5.59 22.94
C ILE A 319 19.89 -6.66 23.88
N MET A 320 20.93 -7.35 23.41
CA MET A 320 21.67 -8.39 24.15
C MET A 320 22.70 -7.84 25.13
N GLN A 321 22.93 -6.53 25.14
CA GLN A 321 24.01 -5.89 25.89
C GLN A 321 25.41 -6.48 25.60
N ALA A 322 25.58 -7.15 24.46
CA ALA A 322 26.73 -8.02 24.20
C ALA A 322 28.05 -7.26 23.99
N ASP A 323 29.10 -7.73 24.67
CA ASP A 323 30.45 -7.20 24.63
C ASP A 323 31.13 -7.33 23.27
N TRP A 324 32.19 -6.55 23.06
CA TRP A 324 32.85 -6.42 21.76
C TRP A 324 33.35 -7.78 21.23
N TYR A 325 33.92 -8.64 22.09
CA TYR A 325 34.48 -9.95 21.75
C TYR A 325 33.43 -11.02 21.39
N ILE A 326 32.15 -10.86 21.79
CA ILE A 326 31.12 -11.88 21.56
C ILE A 326 30.75 -11.94 20.07
N ARG A 327 31.00 -13.05 19.38
CA ARG A 327 30.77 -13.15 17.93
C ARG A 327 29.27 -13.07 17.60
N ASN A 328 28.94 -12.37 16.50
CA ASN A 328 27.55 -12.21 16.05
C ASN A 328 26.82 -13.54 15.75
N VAL A 329 27.56 -14.63 15.50
CA VAL A 329 27.00 -15.97 15.31
C VAL A 329 26.45 -16.52 16.62
N ASP A 330 27.19 -16.37 17.72
CA ASP A 330 26.82 -16.92 19.02
C ASP A 330 25.63 -16.15 19.62
N ILE A 331 25.58 -14.84 19.41
CA ILE A 331 24.41 -13.98 19.73
C ILE A 331 23.13 -14.42 18.98
N ARG A 332 23.27 -14.96 17.76
CA ARG A 332 22.11 -15.45 16.98
C ARG A 332 21.65 -16.82 17.42
N LYS A 333 22.58 -17.69 17.84
CA LYS A 333 22.24 -18.98 18.46
C LYS A 333 21.42 -18.77 19.74
N SER A 334 21.86 -17.88 20.64
CA SER A 334 21.14 -17.60 21.90
C SER A 334 19.77 -16.92 21.71
N THR A 335 19.62 -16.07 20.69
CA THR A 335 18.33 -15.39 20.42
C THR A 335 17.36 -16.17 19.55
N ASN A 336 17.79 -17.28 18.92
CA ASN A 336 17.06 -18.01 17.88
C ASN A 336 16.55 -17.10 16.73
N ILE A 337 17.28 -16.02 16.43
CA ILE A 337 16.92 -15.06 15.36
C ILE A 337 17.73 -15.35 14.09
N PRO A 338 17.09 -15.69 12.96
CA PRO A 338 17.80 -15.89 11.70
C PRO A 338 18.48 -14.60 11.25
N SER A 339 19.64 -14.74 10.58
CA SER A 339 20.32 -13.63 9.91
C SER A 339 19.40 -12.91 8.94
N LEU A 340 19.60 -11.60 8.74
CA LEU A 340 18.85 -10.84 7.74
C LEU A 340 18.94 -11.51 6.35
N LYS A 341 20.11 -12.04 5.95
CA LYS A 341 20.26 -12.81 4.72
C LYS A 341 19.34 -14.05 4.70
N ASN A 342 19.42 -14.94 5.68
CA ASN A 342 18.63 -16.17 5.71
C ASN A 342 17.12 -15.88 5.82
N PHE A 343 16.74 -14.79 6.49
CA PHE A 343 15.35 -14.32 6.56
C PHE A 343 14.87 -13.79 5.19
N ILE A 344 15.71 -13.04 4.48
CA ILE A 344 15.42 -12.54 3.12
C ILE A 344 15.35 -13.69 2.10
N ILE A 345 16.21 -14.71 2.21
CA ILE A 345 16.13 -15.93 1.39
C ILE A 345 14.76 -16.60 1.61
N LYS A 346 14.39 -16.91 2.86
CA LYS A 346 13.07 -17.50 3.19
C LYS A 346 11.87 -16.66 2.72
N LEU A 347 11.98 -15.33 2.76
CA LEU A 347 10.96 -14.43 2.19
C LEU A 347 10.90 -14.51 0.67
N SER A 348 12.05 -14.66 0.02
CA SER A 348 12.19 -14.75 -1.44
C SER A 348 11.69 -16.11 -1.95
N ASP A 349 12.05 -17.22 -1.30
CA ASP A 349 11.52 -18.56 -1.58
C ASP A 349 9.99 -18.55 -1.56
N LYS A 350 9.40 -18.05 -0.46
CA LYS A 350 7.94 -17.97 -0.31
C LYS A 350 7.29 -17.06 -1.37
N PHE A 351 7.97 -16.00 -1.78
CA PHE A 351 7.49 -15.08 -2.80
C PHE A 351 7.52 -15.71 -4.21
N TYR A 352 8.63 -16.34 -4.58
CA TYR A 352 8.80 -16.96 -5.90
C TYR A 352 8.01 -18.27 -6.05
N ASN A 353 7.87 -19.08 -4.99
CA ASN A 353 7.04 -20.29 -5.00
C ASN A 353 5.53 -19.97 -5.10
N ASN A 354 5.10 -18.81 -4.61
CA ASN A 354 3.73 -18.33 -4.81
C ASN A 354 3.51 -17.78 -6.24
N LEU A 355 4.57 -17.37 -6.94
CA LEU A 355 4.47 -16.73 -8.26
C LEU A 355 3.84 -17.65 -9.31
N SER A 356 4.11 -18.96 -9.23
CA SER A 356 3.53 -19.98 -10.12
C SER A 356 2.06 -20.31 -9.83
N GLN A 357 1.55 -19.93 -8.65
CA GLN A 357 0.15 -20.17 -8.25
C GLN A 357 -0.79 -19.04 -8.69
N ILE A 358 -0.26 -17.94 -9.23
CA ILE A 358 -1.04 -16.75 -9.59
C ILE A 358 -1.43 -16.79 -11.06
N ASP A 359 -2.72 -16.99 -11.34
CA ASP A 359 -3.31 -16.84 -12.67
C ASP A 359 -3.33 -15.35 -13.09
N ASN A 360 -2.23 -14.88 -13.68
CA ASN A 360 -2.11 -13.54 -14.25
C ASN A 360 -1.10 -13.51 -15.41
N THR A 361 -1.55 -13.06 -16.58
CA THR A 361 -0.74 -13.08 -17.82
C THR A 361 0.40 -12.06 -17.86
N ALA A 362 0.44 -11.07 -16.95
CA ALA A 362 1.59 -10.18 -16.79
C ALA A 362 2.63 -10.73 -15.80
N ILE A 363 2.28 -11.76 -15.01
CA ILE A 363 3.21 -12.53 -14.18
C ILE A 363 3.80 -13.70 -14.97
N SER A 364 3.00 -14.43 -15.75
CA SER A 364 3.51 -15.54 -16.57
C SER A 364 4.48 -15.12 -17.66
N LYS A 365 4.47 -13.83 -18.05
CA LYS A 365 5.45 -13.21 -18.96
C LYS A 365 6.79 -12.85 -18.30
N ILE A 366 6.92 -12.96 -16.97
CA ILE A 366 8.21 -12.75 -16.29
C ILE A 366 9.10 -13.96 -16.62
N PRO A 367 10.36 -13.77 -17.07
CA PRO A 367 11.22 -14.86 -17.48
C PRO A 367 11.38 -15.95 -16.42
N SER A 368 11.55 -17.19 -16.90
CA SER A 368 12.23 -18.21 -16.12
C SER A 368 13.64 -17.74 -15.78
N TYR A 369 14.14 -18.16 -14.62
CA TYR A 369 15.48 -17.86 -14.16
C TYR A 369 16.26 -19.16 -14.12
N ASP A 370 17.42 -19.15 -14.77
CA ASP A 370 18.38 -20.23 -14.78
C ASP A 370 19.69 -19.70 -14.19
N SER A 371 20.16 -20.31 -13.10
CA SER A 371 21.41 -19.91 -12.43
C SER A 371 22.68 -20.29 -13.20
N SER A 372 22.59 -21.20 -14.17
CA SER A 372 23.74 -21.63 -14.98
C SER A 372 24.21 -20.52 -15.94
N HIS A 373 23.26 -19.78 -16.52
CA HIS A 373 23.56 -18.81 -17.56
C HIS A 373 24.04 -17.47 -16.97
N GLU A 374 25.23 -17.04 -17.36
CA GLU A 374 25.86 -15.81 -16.84
C GLU A 374 24.98 -14.54 -16.94
N LYS A 375 24.15 -14.44 -17.98
CA LYS A 375 23.19 -13.33 -18.18
C LYS A 375 22.17 -13.19 -17.04
N PHE A 376 21.90 -14.26 -16.28
CA PHE A 376 20.93 -14.23 -15.17
C PHE A 376 21.56 -13.94 -13.80
N ARG A 377 22.89 -14.02 -13.62
CA ARG A 377 23.58 -13.82 -12.33
C ARG A 377 23.28 -12.50 -11.60
N LYS A 378 22.80 -11.47 -12.31
CA LYS A 378 22.44 -10.14 -11.77
C LYS A 378 20.93 -9.86 -11.85
N ARG A 379 20.09 -10.85 -11.52
CA ARG A 379 18.62 -10.73 -11.50
C ARG A 379 18.02 -10.97 -10.10
N PRO A 380 16.82 -10.45 -9.80
CA PRO A 380 16.10 -10.62 -8.53
C PRO A 380 16.13 -12.03 -7.91
N ARG A 381 15.95 -13.09 -8.69
CA ARG A 381 15.96 -14.48 -8.20
C ARG A 381 17.34 -14.99 -7.77
N ALA A 382 18.45 -14.33 -8.15
CA ALA A 382 19.80 -14.76 -7.80
C ALA A 382 20.07 -14.82 -6.29
N ILE A 383 19.29 -14.12 -5.46
CA ILE A 383 19.36 -14.23 -3.99
C ILE A 383 19.13 -15.65 -3.46
N LEU A 384 18.46 -16.52 -4.23
CA LEU A 384 18.24 -17.93 -3.86
C LEU A 384 19.46 -18.82 -4.12
N CYS A 385 20.42 -18.34 -4.90
CA CYS A 385 21.62 -19.07 -5.29
C CYS A 385 22.86 -18.69 -4.47
N THR A 386 22.70 -17.90 -3.39
CA THR A 386 23.80 -17.29 -2.61
C THR A 386 23.78 -17.64 -1.15
#